data_AF-A0A497QMX9-F1
#
_entry.id   AF-A0A497QMX9-F1
#
_cell.length_a   1.000
_cell.length_b   1.000
_cell.length_c   1.000
_cell.angle_alpha   90.00
_cell.angle_beta   90.00
_cell.angle_gamma   90.00
#
_symmetry.space_group_name_H-M   'P 1'
#
loop_
_entity.id
_entity.type
_entity.pdbx_description
1 polymer ?
#
loop_
_entity_poly.entity_id
_entity_poly.type
_entity_poly.pdbx_seq_one_letter_code
_entity_poly.pdbx_strand_id
1 'polypeptide(L)'
;MKLDNYYIADNLEFLNKIEDKSVDLCYIDPPFATNRDFGDFKDLWKDPQIFCDEFLAPRLELIKTKLKVTGNLVLHCDTSASHYIKVLLDNIFKRKNFKNEIIWVTGGNAKATKKFYKTHDVLFVYAVSNNSKFNAQYTPYDEEYYEKNNIQFCDIHNEAYITCAIHSSQPEVSPRPNLRYNWNGHDKQWLVEQKKLKQLHEDNRLQYGPKGVPRVKRFLSEMGGIPIKDVWMDINSIQSGEKLNYATQKPVKLLERIVTTYTDPKDIVLDCFAGSGTTGRACVNLNRHYLLVDKNKKGKELFFDSIKKSLAYNLIT
;
A
#
# COMPACT_ATOMS: atom_id res chain seq x y z
N MET A 1 -5.90 14.47 23.48
CA MET A 1 -6.61 13.24 23.07
C MET A 1 -5.78 12.04 23.51
N LYS A 2 -6.39 10.89 23.85
CA LYS A 2 -5.64 9.70 24.30
C LYS A 2 -5.39 8.80 23.08
N LEU A 3 -4.13 8.50 22.79
CA LEU A 3 -3.75 7.51 21.78
C LEU A 3 -4.16 6.11 22.23
N ASP A 4 -4.17 5.17 21.28
CA ASP A 4 -4.48 3.75 21.48
C ASP A 4 -5.87 3.54 22.06
N ASN A 5 -6.85 4.20 21.43
CA ASN A 5 -8.21 4.20 21.92
C ASN A 5 -9.24 4.13 20.79
N TYR A 6 -10.41 3.60 21.15
CA TYR A 6 -11.60 3.54 20.33
C TYR A 6 -12.67 4.47 20.91
N TYR A 7 -13.01 5.49 20.13
CA TYR A 7 -13.99 6.51 20.48
C TYR A 7 -15.34 6.22 19.85
N ILE A 8 -16.40 6.29 20.66
CA ILE A 8 -17.78 6.26 20.18
C ILE A 8 -18.22 7.70 19.93
N ALA A 9 -18.25 8.13 18.68
CA ALA A 9 -18.57 9.50 18.32
C ALA A 9 -19.02 9.62 16.86
N ASP A 10 -19.65 10.74 16.50
CA ASP A 10 -19.69 11.15 15.10
C ASP A 10 -18.27 11.49 14.64
N ASN A 11 -17.88 10.93 13.49
CA ASN A 11 -16.53 11.07 12.97
C ASN A 11 -16.22 12.50 12.51
N LEU A 12 -17.19 13.24 11.97
CA LEU A 12 -16.98 14.64 11.56
C LEU A 12 -16.73 15.53 12.79
N GLU A 13 -17.53 15.37 13.84
CA GLU A 13 -17.31 16.08 15.11
C GLU A 13 -15.99 15.68 15.78
N PHE A 14 -15.65 14.40 15.73
CA PHE A 14 -14.42 13.89 16.35
C PHE A 14 -13.17 14.39 15.62
N LEU A 15 -13.18 14.43 14.29
CA LEU A 15 -12.06 14.93 13.48
C LEU A 15 -11.66 16.35 13.88
N ASN A 16 -12.63 17.21 14.23
CA ASN A 16 -12.35 18.58 14.71
C ASN A 16 -11.55 18.64 16.02
N LYS A 17 -11.55 17.56 16.82
CA LYS A 17 -10.81 17.48 18.10
C LYS A 17 -9.38 16.98 17.92
N ILE A 18 -9.04 16.43 16.76
CA ILE A 18 -7.69 15.95 16.45
C ILE A 18 -6.83 17.16 16.08
N GLU A 19 -5.61 17.19 16.61
CA GLU A 19 -4.62 18.20 16.28
C GLU A 19 -4.23 18.13 14.80
N ASP A 20 -4.07 19.27 14.14
CA ASP A 20 -3.63 19.31 12.75
C ASP A 20 -2.21 18.76 12.60
N LYS A 21 -1.93 18.11 11.46
CA LYS A 21 -0.61 17.56 11.13
C LYS A 21 -0.05 16.62 12.20
N SER A 22 -0.90 15.86 12.87
CA SER A 22 -0.52 14.93 13.94
C SER A 22 -0.51 13.46 13.51
N VAL A 23 -1.18 13.12 12.40
CA VAL A 23 -1.41 11.73 11.95
C VAL A 23 -0.47 11.36 10.78
N ASP A 24 0.10 10.15 10.80
CA ASP A 24 1.01 9.65 9.76
C ASP A 24 0.25 8.92 8.63
N LEU A 25 -0.78 8.17 8.98
CA LEU A 25 -1.63 7.44 8.03
C LEU A 25 -3.09 7.57 8.43
N CYS A 26 -3.95 7.87 7.46
CA CYS A 26 -5.39 7.70 7.62
C CYS A 26 -5.86 6.58 6.69
N TYR A 27 -6.40 5.51 7.27
CA TYR A 27 -7.14 4.50 6.52
C TYR A 27 -8.62 4.70 6.75
N ILE A 28 -9.43 4.69 5.70
CA ILE A 28 -10.88 4.76 5.82
C ILE A 28 -11.57 3.76 4.89
N ASP A 29 -12.63 3.14 5.41
CA ASP A 29 -13.54 2.25 4.70
C ASP A 29 -14.97 2.78 4.88
N PRO A 30 -15.33 3.90 4.22
CA PRO A 30 -16.64 4.50 4.36
C PRO A 30 -17.73 3.61 3.73
N PRO A 31 -19.03 3.89 3.97
CA PRO A 31 -20.10 3.31 3.17
C PRO A 31 -19.90 3.54 1.66
N PHE A 32 -20.51 2.72 0.81
CA PHE A 32 -20.30 2.78 -0.65
C PHE A 32 -21.53 3.23 -1.45
N ALA A 33 -22.49 3.87 -0.78
CA ALA A 33 -23.76 4.29 -1.37
C ALA A 33 -24.53 3.14 -2.06
N THR A 34 -24.61 2.01 -1.37
CA THR A 34 -25.21 0.77 -1.91
C THR A 34 -26.72 0.67 -1.70
N ASN A 35 -27.32 1.64 -1.00
CA ASN A 35 -28.73 1.66 -0.62
C ASN A 35 -29.18 0.39 0.15
N ARG A 36 -28.38 -0.05 1.13
CA ARG A 36 -28.60 -1.27 1.93
C ARG A 36 -28.48 -1.00 3.44
N ASP A 37 -29.23 -1.78 4.20
CA ASP A 37 -29.07 -1.89 5.65
C ASP A 37 -28.23 -3.15 5.96
N PHE A 38 -27.09 -2.94 6.62
CA PHE A 38 -26.17 -4.02 7.01
C PHE A 38 -26.37 -4.45 8.47
N GLY A 39 -27.37 -3.90 9.16
CA GLY A 39 -27.64 -4.12 10.58
C GLY A 39 -26.71 -3.32 11.48
N ASP A 40 -25.39 -3.53 11.35
CA ASP A 40 -24.38 -2.81 12.13
C ASP A 40 -24.23 -1.34 11.69
N PHE A 41 -24.56 -1.03 10.44
CA PHE A 41 -24.64 0.33 9.91
C PHE A 41 -25.64 0.41 8.75
N LYS A 42 -26.09 1.63 8.44
CA LYS A 42 -27.06 1.91 7.38
C LYS A 42 -26.39 2.69 6.26
N ASP A 43 -26.36 2.09 5.06
CA ASP A 43 -25.83 2.69 3.84
C ASP A 43 -26.99 2.99 2.89
N LEU A 44 -27.87 3.92 3.28
CA LEU A 44 -29.13 4.20 2.58
C LEU A 44 -29.00 5.32 1.54
N TRP A 45 -27.78 5.60 1.08
CA TRP A 45 -27.55 6.59 0.02
C TRP A 45 -27.95 6.00 -1.32
N LYS A 46 -28.84 6.70 -2.02
CA LYS A 46 -29.30 6.33 -3.37
C LYS A 46 -28.45 6.93 -4.48
N ASP A 47 -27.88 8.09 -4.22
CA ASP A 47 -27.06 8.84 -5.17
C ASP A 47 -25.62 8.91 -4.65
N PRO A 48 -24.66 8.25 -5.34
CA PRO A 48 -23.25 8.31 -4.98
C PRO A 48 -22.66 9.73 -4.99
N GLN A 49 -23.15 10.64 -5.83
CA GLN A 49 -22.67 12.02 -5.90
C GLN A 49 -23.07 12.79 -4.64
N ILE A 50 -24.35 12.71 -4.24
CA ILE A 50 -24.83 13.34 -2.99
C ILE A 50 -24.09 12.78 -1.78
N PHE A 51 -23.88 11.46 -1.73
CA PHE A 51 -23.06 10.83 -0.69
C PHE A 51 -21.64 11.42 -0.65
N CYS A 52 -21.00 11.57 -1.80
CA CYS A 52 -19.66 12.15 -1.89
C CYS A 52 -19.65 13.61 -1.39
N ASP A 53 -20.59 14.43 -1.84
CA ASP A 53 -20.59 15.87 -1.58
C ASP A 53 -21.02 16.21 -0.14
N GLU A 54 -22.10 15.60 0.35
CA GLU A 54 -22.66 15.96 1.67
C GLU A 54 -22.00 15.20 2.82
N PHE A 55 -21.61 13.95 2.59
CA PHE A 55 -21.09 13.08 3.65
C PHE A 55 -19.57 12.97 3.62
N LEU A 56 -18.98 12.62 2.46
CA LEU A 56 -17.57 12.28 2.41
C LEU A 56 -16.65 13.52 2.31
N ALA A 57 -17.03 14.54 1.54
CA ALA A 57 -16.25 15.75 1.32
C ALA A 57 -15.83 16.47 2.62
N PRO A 58 -16.74 16.85 3.54
CA PRO A 58 -16.34 17.57 4.76
C PRO A 58 -15.40 16.74 5.65
N ARG A 59 -15.52 15.41 5.62
CA ARG A 59 -14.64 14.50 6.37
C ARG A 59 -13.25 14.44 5.74
N LEU A 60 -13.18 14.30 4.41
CA LEU A 60 -11.92 14.26 3.67
C LEU A 60 -11.14 15.58 3.77
N GLU A 61 -11.84 16.71 3.77
CA GLU A 61 -11.22 18.02 4.00
C GLU A 61 -10.55 18.09 5.37
N LEU A 62 -11.24 17.67 6.44
CA LEU A 62 -10.65 17.60 7.77
C LEU A 62 -9.52 16.57 7.86
N ILE A 63 -9.69 15.37 7.32
CA ILE A 63 -8.64 14.33 7.31
C ILE A 63 -7.34 14.88 6.70
N LYS A 64 -7.44 15.63 5.60
CA LYS A 64 -6.29 16.27 4.97
C LYS A 64 -5.56 17.22 5.92
N THR A 65 -6.25 17.97 6.78
CA THR A 65 -5.60 18.86 7.75
C THR A 65 -4.92 18.09 8.88
N LYS A 66 -5.44 16.90 9.23
CA LYS A 66 -4.89 16.07 10.32
C LYS A 66 -3.63 15.30 9.92
N LEU A 67 -3.48 15.00 8.63
CA LEU A 67 -2.30 14.31 8.11
C LEU A 67 -1.05 15.20 8.14
N LYS A 68 0.08 14.63 8.57
CA LYS A 68 1.42 15.22 8.45
C LYS A 68 1.78 15.45 6.99
N VAL A 69 2.80 16.29 6.73
CA VAL A 69 3.27 16.55 5.36
C VAL A 69 3.79 15.30 4.64
N THR A 70 4.29 14.33 5.42
CA THR A 70 4.75 13.01 4.99
C THR A 70 3.63 11.97 4.97
N GLY A 71 2.42 12.34 5.41
CA GLY A 71 1.33 11.41 5.65
C GLY A 71 0.55 11.03 4.40
N ASN A 72 -0.13 9.90 4.50
CA ASN A 72 -0.91 9.31 3.42
C ASN A 72 -2.36 9.05 3.85
N LEU A 73 -3.27 9.16 2.90
CA LEU A 73 -4.64 8.66 2.96
C LEU A 73 -4.72 7.38 2.11
N VAL A 74 -5.28 6.33 2.68
CA VAL A 74 -5.70 5.12 1.97
C VAL A 74 -7.20 4.97 2.13
N LEU A 75 -7.94 5.15 1.04
CA LEU A 75 -9.39 5.07 1.02
C LEU A 75 -9.83 3.79 0.31
N HIS A 76 -10.53 2.92 1.02
CA HIS A 76 -11.14 1.71 0.49
C HIS A 76 -12.50 2.05 -0.14
N CYS A 77 -12.74 1.60 -1.37
CA CYS A 77 -14.04 1.71 -2.01
C CYS A 77 -14.31 0.58 -3.00
N ASP A 78 -15.56 0.50 -3.39
CA ASP A 78 -16.08 -0.46 -4.32
C ASP A 78 -16.42 0.24 -5.66
N THR A 79 -16.65 -0.54 -6.72
CA THR A 79 -16.89 0.00 -8.07
C THR A 79 -18.12 0.91 -8.19
N SER A 80 -19.03 0.90 -7.22
CA SER A 80 -20.28 1.67 -7.24
C SER A 80 -20.03 3.16 -7.00
N ALA A 81 -19.08 3.50 -6.13
CA ALA A 81 -18.77 4.88 -5.76
C ALA A 81 -17.35 5.32 -6.14
N SER A 82 -16.46 4.40 -6.55
CA SER A 82 -15.03 4.68 -6.74
C SER A 82 -14.73 5.88 -7.66
N HIS A 83 -15.44 6.01 -8.78
CA HIS A 83 -15.22 7.11 -9.74
C HIS A 83 -15.58 8.49 -9.15
N TYR A 84 -16.69 8.58 -8.43
CA TYR A 84 -17.13 9.82 -7.76
C TYR A 84 -16.14 10.20 -6.66
N ILE A 85 -15.73 9.22 -5.86
CA ILE A 85 -14.75 9.41 -4.79
C ILE A 85 -13.39 9.84 -5.36
N LYS A 86 -12.94 9.27 -6.49
CA LYS A 86 -11.68 9.63 -7.13
C LYS A 86 -11.64 11.10 -7.56
N VAL A 87 -12.73 11.58 -8.18
CA VAL A 87 -12.86 12.99 -8.58
C VAL A 87 -12.86 13.90 -7.36
N LEU A 88 -13.59 13.53 -6.30
CA LEU A 88 -13.60 14.28 -5.04
C LEU A 88 -12.20 14.37 -4.41
N LEU A 89 -11.47 13.24 -4.36
CA LEU A 89 -10.10 13.19 -3.83
C LEU A 89 -9.14 14.05 -4.67
N ASP A 90 -9.27 14.06 -6.00
CA ASP A 90 -8.48 14.94 -6.86
C ASP A 90 -8.72 16.42 -6.56
N ASN A 91 -9.94 16.82 -6.21
CA ASN A 91 -10.26 18.20 -5.84
C ASN A 91 -9.66 18.59 -4.48
N ILE A 92 -9.80 17.70 -3.48
CA ILE A 92 -9.36 17.93 -2.10
C ILE A 92 -7.83 17.81 -1.98
N PHE A 93 -7.25 16.68 -2.37
CA PHE A 93 -5.81 16.40 -2.21
C PHE A 93 -4.95 16.92 -3.35
N LYS A 94 -5.56 17.33 -4.47
CA LYS A 94 -4.92 17.69 -5.76
C LYS A 94 -4.45 16.47 -6.53
N ARG A 95 -4.78 16.41 -7.82
CA ARG A 95 -4.42 15.32 -8.73
C ARG A 95 -2.93 14.95 -8.71
N LYS A 96 -2.03 15.93 -8.58
CA LYS A 96 -0.57 15.70 -8.51
C LYS A 96 -0.12 14.87 -7.29
N ASN A 97 -0.96 14.83 -6.24
CA ASN A 97 -0.68 14.11 -5.01
C ASN A 97 -1.29 12.70 -4.98
N PHE A 98 -2.01 12.30 -6.04
CA PHE A 98 -2.41 10.92 -6.25
C PHE A 98 -1.16 10.05 -6.41
N LYS A 99 -1.08 8.96 -5.65
CA LYS A 99 0.08 8.07 -5.65
C LYS A 99 -0.18 6.77 -6.38
N ASN A 100 -1.29 6.10 -6.04
CA ASN A 100 -1.58 4.80 -6.61
C ASN A 100 -3.07 4.43 -6.53
N GLU A 101 -3.50 3.57 -7.45
CA GLU A 101 -4.75 2.82 -7.39
C GLU A 101 -4.38 1.35 -7.13
N ILE A 102 -4.78 0.82 -5.99
CA ILE A 102 -4.48 -0.56 -5.62
C ILE A 102 -5.75 -1.39 -5.81
N ILE A 103 -5.63 -2.51 -6.50
CA ILE A 103 -6.71 -3.47 -6.73
C ILE A 103 -6.53 -4.62 -5.76
N TRP A 104 -7.48 -4.79 -4.84
CA TRP A 104 -7.48 -5.91 -3.90
C TRP A 104 -8.48 -6.97 -4.35
N VAL A 105 -7.97 -8.11 -4.80
CA VAL A 105 -8.80 -9.25 -5.24
C VAL A 105 -9.27 -10.00 -4.01
N THR A 106 -10.57 -9.91 -3.72
CA THR A 106 -11.20 -10.46 -2.50
C THR A 106 -11.43 -11.98 -2.55
N GLY A 107 -11.27 -12.56 -3.75
CA GLY A 107 -11.54 -13.96 -4.07
C GLY A 107 -13.01 -14.26 -4.35
N GLY A 108 -13.31 -15.56 -4.54
CA GLY A 108 -14.65 -16.08 -4.79
C GLY A 108 -14.93 -16.42 -6.25
N ASN A 109 -15.63 -17.53 -6.49
CA ASN A 109 -15.97 -18.05 -7.82
C ASN A 109 -17.49 -18.17 -7.99
N ALA A 110 -18.23 -17.12 -7.65
CA ALA A 110 -19.67 -17.16 -7.79
C ALA A 110 -20.06 -17.18 -9.28
N LYS A 111 -21.08 -17.97 -9.60
CA LYS A 111 -21.60 -18.08 -10.96
C LYS A 111 -22.20 -16.75 -11.41
N ALA A 112 -21.63 -16.18 -12.47
CA ALA A 112 -22.13 -14.97 -13.11
C ALA A 112 -22.93 -15.34 -14.36
N THR A 113 -24.19 -14.91 -14.47
CA THR A 113 -25.06 -15.23 -15.63
C THR A 113 -25.36 -14.02 -16.53
N LYS A 114 -25.25 -12.79 -16.01
CA LYS A 114 -25.63 -11.56 -16.72
C LYS A 114 -24.47 -10.63 -17.04
N LYS A 115 -23.38 -10.71 -16.28
CA LYS A 115 -22.17 -9.89 -16.42
C LYS A 115 -20.99 -10.59 -15.73
N PHE A 116 -19.76 -10.14 -15.98
CA PHE A 116 -18.60 -10.59 -15.21
C PHE A 116 -18.79 -10.38 -13.71
N TYR A 117 -18.38 -11.37 -12.93
CA TYR A 117 -18.49 -11.32 -11.48
C TYR A 117 -17.50 -10.29 -10.90
N LYS A 118 -17.94 -9.51 -9.91
CA LYS A 118 -17.07 -8.57 -9.20
C LYS A 118 -16.20 -9.36 -8.22
N THR A 119 -14.88 -9.29 -8.40
CA THR A 119 -13.89 -10.06 -7.61
C THR A 119 -12.90 -9.18 -6.85
N HIS A 120 -13.01 -7.86 -6.96
CA HIS A 120 -12.05 -6.94 -6.37
C HIS A 120 -12.72 -5.68 -5.82
N ASP A 121 -12.03 -5.06 -4.87
CA ASP A 121 -12.26 -3.70 -4.39
C ASP A 121 -11.04 -2.83 -4.73
N VAL A 122 -11.21 -1.51 -4.63
CA VAL A 122 -10.22 -0.49 -5.02
C VAL A 122 -9.77 0.28 -3.78
N LEU A 123 -8.46 0.49 -3.65
CA LEU A 123 -7.90 1.38 -2.63
C LEU A 123 -7.18 2.55 -3.30
N PHE A 124 -7.66 3.76 -3.04
CA PHE A 124 -7.01 4.98 -3.51
C PHE A 124 -5.98 5.46 -2.50
N VAL A 125 -4.77 5.73 -3.00
CA VAL A 125 -3.68 6.27 -2.19
C VAL A 125 -3.40 7.71 -2.59
N TYR A 126 -3.55 8.61 -1.63
CA TYR A 126 -3.20 10.03 -1.76
C TYR A 126 -2.19 10.43 -0.71
N ALA A 127 -1.21 11.22 -1.10
CA ALA A 127 -0.33 11.88 -0.15
C ALA A 127 -0.77 13.29 0.15
N VAL A 128 -0.31 13.85 1.27
CA VAL A 128 -0.39 15.30 1.48
C VAL A 128 0.57 16.05 0.56
N SER A 129 1.75 15.49 0.30
CA SER A 129 2.81 16.11 -0.52
C SER A 129 3.66 15.09 -1.29
N ASN A 130 4.66 15.58 -2.03
CA ASN A 130 5.63 14.71 -2.71
C ASN A 130 6.57 13.96 -1.74
N ASN A 131 6.70 14.42 -0.50
CA ASN A 131 7.57 13.83 0.53
C ASN A 131 6.84 12.72 1.33
N SER A 132 5.91 12.01 0.70
CA SER A 132 5.12 10.96 1.34
C SER A 132 6.00 9.80 1.80
N LYS A 133 5.73 9.29 3.00
CA LYS A 133 6.35 8.06 3.50
C LYS A 133 5.90 6.87 2.64
N PHE A 134 6.86 6.02 2.26
CA PHE A 134 6.62 4.78 1.53
C PHE A 134 7.74 3.77 1.83
N ASN A 135 7.35 2.68 2.48
CA ASN A 135 8.20 1.55 2.81
C ASN A 135 7.92 0.44 1.79
N ALA A 136 8.83 0.28 0.82
CA ALA A 136 8.69 -0.74 -0.22
C ALA A 136 8.67 -2.14 0.40
N GLN A 137 7.69 -2.95 0.00
CA GLN A 137 7.56 -4.33 0.43
C GLN A 137 7.90 -5.28 -0.70
N TYR A 138 8.43 -6.44 -0.33
CA TYR A 138 8.90 -7.45 -1.27
C TYR A 138 8.43 -8.83 -0.82
N THR A 139 8.23 -9.72 -1.78
CA THR A 139 8.11 -11.16 -1.53
C THR A 139 9.43 -11.86 -1.85
N PRO A 140 9.69 -13.04 -1.27
CA PRO A 140 10.79 -13.89 -1.70
C PRO A 140 10.72 -14.18 -3.20
N TYR A 141 11.88 -14.51 -3.79
CA TYR A 141 11.92 -15.03 -5.17
C TYR A 141 11.26 -16.40 -5.24
N ASP A 142 10.37 -16.58 -6.22
CA ASP A 142 9.69 -17.84 -6.51
C ASP A 142 10.28 -18.52 -7.76
N GLU A 143 9.93 -19.78 -7.99
CA GLU A 143 10.42 -20.58 -9.13
C GLU A 143 10.15 -19.88 -10.46
N GLU A 144 8.98 -19.25 -10.62
CA GLU A 144 8.63 -18.48 -11.81
C GLU A 144 9.62 -17.35 -12.08
N TYR A 145 10.07 -16.65 -11.03
CA TYR A 145 11.11 -15.63 -11.14
C TYR A 145 12.45 -16.24 -11.58
N TYR A 146 12.85 -17.40 -11.03
CA TYR A 146 14.08 -18.09 -11.45
C TYR A 146 14.04 -18.48 -12.93
N GLU A 147 12.92 -19.04 -13.39
CA GLU A 147 12.72 -19.45 -14.78
C GLU A 147 12.73 -18.27 -15.75
N LYS A 148 11.98 -17.21 -15.45
CA LYS A 148 11.83 -16.06 -16.35
C LYS A 148 13.08 -15.20 -16.46
N ASN A 149 13.91 -15.15 -15.42
CA ASN A 149 15.05 -14.22 -15.37
C ASN A 149 16.40 -14.86 -15.72
N ASN A 150 16.42 -16.13 -16.14
CA ASN A 150 17.63 -16.87 -16.52
C ASN A 150 18.76 -16.66 -15.51
N ILE A 151 18.48 -17.02 -14.25
CA ILE A 151 19.38 -16.76 -13.13
C ILE A 151 20.67 -17.57 -13.32
N GLN A 152 21.80 -16.89 -13.16
CA GLN A 152 23.12 -17.46 -13.37
C GLN A 152 23.87 -17.52 -12.04
N PHE A 153 24.89 -18.36 -11.96
CA PHE A 153 25.75 -18.46 -10.79
C PHE A 153 27.12 -17.82 -11.06
N CYS A 154 27.60 -17.03 -10.11
CA CYS A 154 28.91 -16.39 -10.20
C CYS A 154 29.88 -17.11 -9.28
N ASP A 155 30.75 -17.95 -9.84
CA ASP A 155 31.70 -18.77 -9.06
C ASP A 155 32.60 -17.94 -8.12
N ILE A 156 33.04 -16.76 -8.58
CA ILE A 156 33.96 -15.88 -7.83
C ILE A 156 33.31 -15.32 -6.56
N HIS A 157 32.00 -15.02 -6.63
CA HIS A 157 31.25 -14.47 -5.50
C HIS A 157 30.40 -15.54 -4.80
N ASN A 158 30.43 -16.77 -5.31
CA ASN A 158 29.63 -17.91 -4.87
C ASN A 158 28.14 -17.55 -4.70
N GLU A 159 27.57 -16.83 -5.67
CA GLU A 159 26.21 -16.30 -5.56
C GLU A 159 25.45 -16.27 -6.89
N ALA A 160 24.13 -16.45 -6.80
CA ALA A 160 23.18 -16.28 -7.89
C ALA A 160 23.00 -14.80 -8.28
N TYR A 161 22.92 -14.52 -9.57
CA TYR A 161 22.72 -13.18 -10.11
C TYR A 161 21.84 -13.16 -11.36
N ILE A 162 21.30 -11.97 -11.64
CA ILE A 162 20.73 -11.62 -12.95
C ILE A 162 21.60 -10.57 -13.63
N THR A 163 21.41 -10.38 -14.94
CA THR A 163 22.11 -9.31 -15.67
C THR A 163 21.22 -8.13 -16.01
N CYS A 164 21.70 -6.93 -15.72
CA CYS A 164 21.09 -5.69 -16.18
C CYS A 164 21.96 -4.98 -17.22
N ALA A 165 21.33 -4.29 -18.16
CA ALA A 165 22.06 -3.41 -19.07
C ALA A 165 22.74 -2.28 -18.29
N ILE A 166 23.97 -1.93 -18.68
CA ILE A 166 24.74 -0.80 -18.12
C ILE A 166 24.93 0.34 -19.13
N HIS A 167 24.23 0.29 -20.26
CA HIS A 167 24.19 1.36 -21.24
C HIS A 167 22.75 1.65 -21.67
N SER A 168 22.52 2.87 -22.15
CA SER A 168 21.24 3.27 -22.74
C SER A 168 21.09 2.66 -24.13
N SER A 169 19.92 2.06 -24.42
CA SER A 169 19.53 1.66 -25.77
C SER A 169 19.10 2.85 -26.64
N GLN A 170 18.75 3.99 -26.02
CA GLN A 170 18.24 5.20 -26.67
C GLN A 170 19.03 6.43 -26.20
N PRO A 171 20.32 6.53 -26.52
CA PRO A 171 21.19 7.61 -26.02
C PRO A 171 20.74 9.01 -26.50
N GLU A 172 20.09 9.11 -27.66
CA GLU A 172 19.65 10.39 -28.22
C GLU A 172 18.29 10.87 -27.68
N VAL A 173 17.47 9.97 -27.13
CA VAL A 173 16.17 10.35 -26.54
C VAL A 173 16.35 10.94 -25.14
N SER A 174 17.28 10.39 -24.37
CA SER A 174 17.64 10.89 -23.03
C SER A 174 19.15 11.10 -22.95
N PRO A 175 19.69 12.16 -23.55
CA PRO A 175 21.12 12.38 -23.63
C PRO A 175 21.73 12.68 -22.25
N ARG A 176 22.84 12.01 -21.97
CA ARG A 176 23.70 12.23 -20.80
C ARG A 176 25.15 12.33 -21.27
N PRO A 177 25.57 13.49 -21.80
CA PRO A 177 26.88 13.64 -22.45
C PRO A 177 28.05 13.25 -21.54
N ASN A 178 27.94 13.53 -20.24
CA ASN A 178 28.95 13.17 -19.22
C ASN A 178 29.14 11.66 -19.03
N LEU A 179 28.22 10.82 -19.52
CA LEU A 179 28.30 9.36 -19.45
C LEU A 179 28.59 8.71 -20.81
N ARG A 180 28.97 9.51 -21.82
CA ARG A 180 29.40 9.02 -23.13
C ARG A 180 30.91 8.89 -23.14
N TYR A 181 31.40 7.65 -23.19
CA TYR A 181 32.84 7.37 -23.22
C TYR A 181 33.08 5.99 -23.85
N ASN A 182 34.30 5.78 -24.35
CA ASN A 182 34.71 4.49 -24.88
C ASN A 182 34.97 3.51 -23.72
N TRP A 183 34.40 2.32 -23.81
CA TRP A 183 34.74 1.20 -22.92
C TRP A 183 34.81 -0.09 -23.73
N ASN A 184 35.95 -0.79 -23.63
CA ASN A 184 36.19 -2.04 -24.34
C ASN A 184 35.93 -1.94 -25.86
N GLY A 185 36.33 -0.84 -26.49
CA GLY A 185 36.12 -0.59 -27.92
C GLY A 185 34.69 -0.19 -28.31
N HIS A 186 33.84 0.14 -27.33
CA HIS A 186 32.47 0.59 -27.58
C HIS A 186 32.22 2.00 -27.06
N ASP A 187 31.88 2.90 -27.98
CA ASP A 187 31.37 4.23 -27.67
C ASP A 187 29.86 4.15 -27.42
N LYS A 188 29.47 4.24 -26.15
CA LYS A 188 28.07 4.24 -25.72
C LYS A 188 27.82 5.28 -24.65
N GLN A 189 26.54 5.61 -24.47
CA GLN A 189 26.09 6.29 -23.27
C GLN A 189 25.86 5.25 -22.16
N TRP A 190 26.80 5.18 -21.23
CA TRP A 190 26.73 4.29 -20.08
C TRP A 190 25.77 4.83 -19.02
N LEU A 191 25.35 3.98 -18.08
CA LEU A 191 24.47 4.36 -16.97
C LEU A 191 25.25 4.78 -15.72
N VAL A 192 26.57 4.63 -15.73
CA VAL A 192 27.47 4.96 -14.62
C VAL A 192 28.73 5.64 -15.16
N GLU A 193 29.45 6.32 -14.27
CA GLU A 193 30.75 6.93 -14.60
C GLU A 193 31.82 5.87 -14.88
N GLN A 194 32.84 6.24 -15.67
CA GLN A 194 33.93 5.34 -16.06
C GLN A 194 34.67 4.74 -14.86
N LYS A 195 34.87 5.53 -13.79
CA LYS A 195 35.47 5.04 -12.54
C LYS A 195 34.65 3.91 -11.92
N LYS A 196 33.32 4.04 -11.88
CA LYS A 196 32.43 3.00 -11.33
C LYS A 196 32.40 1.78 -12.24
N LEU A 197 32.41 1.96 -13.56
CA LEU A 197 32.48 0.86 -14.51
C LEU A 197 33.78 0.05 -14.35
N LYS A 198 34.91 0.74 -14.14
CA LYS A 198 36.20 0.10 -13.84
C LYS A 198 36.15 -0.69 -12.53
N GLN A 199 35.59 -0.13 -11.46
CA GLN A 199 35.40 -0.87 -10.20
C GLN A 199 34.56 -2.13 -10.38
N LEU A 200 33.46 -2.05 -11.15
CA LEU A 200 32.62 -3.22 -11.43
C LEU A 200 33.36 -4.28 -12.25
N HIS A 201 34.25 -3.86 -13.15
CA HIS A 201 35.09 -4.77 -13.92
C HIS A 201 36.09 -5.50 -13.02
N GLU A 202 36.82 -4.75 -12.19
CA GLU A 202 37.81 -5.28 -11.24
C GLU A 202 37.16 -6.23 -10.21
N ASP A 203 35.94 -5.91 -9.77
CA ASP A 203 35.15 -6.72 -8.84
C ASP A 203 34.42 -7.90 -9.51
N ASN A 204 34.71 -8.23 -10.78
CA ASN A 204 34.05 -9.33 -11.50
C ASN A 204 32.51 -9.22 -11.57
N ARG A 205 31.97 -8.01 -11.45
CA ARG A 205 30.53 -7.70 -11.55
C ARG A 205 30.07 -7.38 -12.97
N LEU A 206 30.97 -7.45 -13.95
CA LEU A 206 30.61 -7.35 -15.36
C LEU A 206 30.59 -8.73 -16.01
N GLN A 207 29.55 -8.99 -16.79
CA GLN A 207 29.48 -10.12 -17.70
C GLN A 207 29.55 -9.60 -19.14
N TYR A 208 30.54 -10.07 -19.89
CA TYR A 208 30.73 -9.68 -21.27
C TYR A 208 30.02 -10.66 -22.19
N GLY A 209 29.17 -10.14 -23.08
CA GLY A 209 28.56 -10.93 -24.15
C GLY A 209 29.54 -11.15 -25.33
N PRO A 210 29.14 -11.93 -26.35
CA PRO A 210 29.97 -12.22 -27.52
C PRO A 210 30.46 -10.99 -28.28
N LYS A 211 29.69 -9.90 -28.22
CA LYS A 211 30.00 -8.63 -28.89
C LYS A 211 30.89 -7.70 -28.04
N GLY A 212 31.37 -8.12 -26.87
CA GLY A 212 32.25 -7.30 -26.02
C GLY A 212 31.56 -6.21 -25.19
N VAL A 213 30.24 -6.03 -25.33
CA VAL A 213 29.47 -5.08 -24.51
C VAL A 213 29.10 -5.72 -23.16
N PRO A 214 29.51 -5.14 -22.02
CA PRO A 214 29.22 -5.71 -20.72
C PRO A 214 27.76 -5.49 -20.28
N ARG A 215 27.30 -6.37 -19.40
CA ARG A 215 26.12 -6.21 -18.53
C ARG A 215 26.56 -6.33 -17.07
N VAL A 216 25.80 -5.76 -16.14
CA VAL A 216 26.11 -5.83 -14.71
C VAL A 216 25.43 -7.03 -14.09
N LYS A 217 26.20 -7.81 -13.32
CA LYS A 217 25.70 -8.83 -12.42
C LYS A 217 25.04 -8.14 -11.22
N ARG A 218 23.75 -8.43 -10.99
CA ARG A 218 23.03 -8.04 -9.78
C ARG A 218 22.75 -9.28 -8.97
N PHE A 219 23.39 -9.36 -7.82
CA PHE A 219 23.29 -10.48 -6.91
C PHE A 219 21.93 -10.51 -6.21
N LEU A 220 21.37 -11.70 -6.07
CA LEU A 220 20.02 -11.87 -5.53
C LEU A 220 19.96 -11.46 -4.05
N SER A 221 21.01 -11.69 -3.26
CA SER A 221 21.08 -11.29 -1.85
C SER A 221 21.11 -9.78 -1.63
N GLU A 222 21.62 -9.03 -2.61
CA GLU A 222 21.66 -7.56 -2.57
C GLU A 222 20.33 -6.91 -2.96
N MET A 223 19.41 -7.71 -3.50
CA MET A 223 18.12 -7.26 -3.98
C MET A 223 17.04 -7.62 -2.96
N GLY A 224 16.08 -6.72 -2.74
CA GLY A 224 15.06 -6.88 -1.70
C GLY A 224 14.03 -8.00 -1.90
N GLY A 225 14.04 -8.68 -3.05
CA GLY A 225 13.03 -9.66 -3.45
C GLY A 225 12.20 -9.17 -4.64
N ILE A 226 11.04 -9.79 -4.86
CA ILE A 226 10.07 -9.38 -5.87
C ILE A 226 9.22 -8.24 -5.28
N PRO A 227 9.23 -7.02 -5.84
CA PRO A 227 8.43 -5.93 -5.30
C PRO A 227 6.94 -6.24 -5.33
N ILE A 228 6.23 -5.96 -4.23
CA ILE A 228 4.77 -6.02 -4.20
C ILE A 228 4.21 -4.95 -5.15
N LYS A 229 3.31 -5.38 -6.04
CA LYS A 229 2.67 -4.53 -7.05
C LYS A 229 1.33 -3.98 -6.54
N ASP A 230 0.63 -3.26 -7.40
CA ASP A 230 -0.67 -2.64 -7.16
C ASP A 230 -1.87 -3.60 -7.26
N VAL A 231 -1.70 -4.80 -7.83
CA VAL A 231 -2.74 -5.85 -7.84
C VAL A 231 -2.44 -6.90 -6.77
N TRP A 232 -3.25 -6.94 -5.72
CA TRP A 232 -3.08 -7.83 -4.57
C TRP A 232 -4.01 -9.03 -4.69
N MET A 233 -3.42 -10.23 -4.82
CA MET A 233 -4.15 -11.50 -4.98
C MET A 233 -3.89 -12.50 -3.84
N ASP A 234 -2.98 -12.17 -2.93
CA ASP A 234 -2.48 -13.07 -1.88
C ASP A 234 -3.14 -12.86 -0.50
N ILE A 235 -4.12 -11.96 -0.44
CA ILE A 235 -4.91 -11.65 0.75
C ILE A 235 -6.37 -11.87 0.41
N ASN A 236 -6.97 -12.94 0.91
CA ASN A 236 -8.38 -13.25 0.65
C ASN A 236 -9.32 -12.58 1.66
N SER A 237 -10.60 -12.48 1.30
CA SER A 237 -11.66 -12.12 2.24
C SER A 237 -11.77 -13.11 3.42
N ILE A 238 -12.18 -12.62 4.60
CA ILE A 238 -12.25 -13.45 5.81
C ILE A 238 -13.39 -14.48 5.69
N GLN A 239 -13.03 -15.76 5.84
CA GLN A 239 -14.00 -16.86 5.94
C GLN A 239 -14.19 -17.33 7.38
N SER A 240 -13.10 -17.52 8.13
CA SER A 240 -13.08 -18.04 9.51
C SER A 240 -11.82 -17.56 10.28
N GLY A 241 -11.66 -17.99 11.54
CA GLY A 241 -10.49 -17.68 12.37
C GLY A 241 -10.59 -16.30 13.02
N GLU A 242 -10.21 -15.26 12.30
CA GLU A 242 -10.19 -13.88 12.80
C GLU A 242 -11.51 -13.11 12.65
N LYS A 243 -12.53 -13.81 12.16
CA LYS A 243 -13.87 -13.26 11.89
C LYS A 243 -14.56 -12.88 13.18
N LEU A 244 -15.03 -11.65 13.24
CA LEU A 244 -15.88 -11.10 14.29
C LEU A 244 -17.32 -11.08 13.78
N ASN A 245 -18.28 -11.05 14.71
CA ASN A 245 -19.70 -10.93 14.37
C ASN A 245 -20.05 -9.46 14.04
N TYR A 246 -19.41 -8.92 13.00
CA TYR A 246 -19.59 -7.55 12.54
C TYR A 246 -19.64 -7.52 11.01
N ALA A 247 -20.53 -6.70 10.45
CA ALA A 247 -20.70 -6.57 9.01
C ALA A 247 -19.41 -6.09 8.32
N THR A 248 -19.17 -6.60 7.10
CA THR A 248 -18.15 -6.09 6.17
C THR A 248 -16.72 -5.99 6.70
N GLN A 249 -16.36 -6.77 7.73
CA GLN A 249 -15.01 -6.81 8.31
C GLN A 249 -13.94 -7.09 7.24
N LYS A 250 -12.84 -6.31 7.28
CA LYS A 250 -11.65 -6.53 6.45
C LYS A 250 -10.61 -7.43 7.13
N PRO A 251 -9.80 -8.20 6.38
CA PRO A 251 -8.73 -9.04 6.93
C PRO A 251 -7.65 -8.23 7.63
N VAL A 252 -7.13 -8.69 8.78
CA VAL A 252 -6.04 -7.96 9.46
C VAL A 252 -4.79 -7.88 8.59
N LYS A 253 -4.46 -8.95 7.86
CA LYS A 253 -3.31 -8.98 6.93
C LYS A 253 -3.35 -7.88 5.87
N LEU A 254 -4.55 -7.48 5.41
CA LEU A 254 -4.73 -6.38 4.47
C LEU A 254 -4.27 -5.05 5.11
N LEU A 255 -4.75 -4.80 6.32
CA LEU A 255 -4.44 -3.59 7.07
C LEU A 255 -2.98 -3.57 7.53
N GLU A 256 -2.40 -4.72 7.90
CA GLU A 256 -0.98 -4.82 8.23
C GLU A 256 -0.07 -4.44 7.06
N ARG A 257 -0.42 -4.88 5.84
CA ARG A 257 0.29 -4.46 4.63
C ARG A 257 0.19 -2.96 4.43
N ILE A 258 -1.01 -2.38 4.56
CA ILE A 258 -1.22 -0.94 4.38
C ILE A 258 -0.43 -0.14 5.43
N VAL A 259 -0.58 -0.49 6.72
CA VAL A 259 0.08 0.18 7.84
C VAL A 259 1.60 0.12 7.68
N THR A 260 2.17 -1.05 7.39
CA THR A 260 3.62 -1.20 7.20
C THR A 260 4.14 -0.39 6.02
N THR A 261 3.36 -0.28 4.93
CA THR A 261 3.75 0.49 3.73
C THR A 261 3.88 1.98 4.00
N TYR A 262 3.00 2.55 4.84
CA TYR A 262 2.89 3.99 4.98
C TYR A 262 3.26 4.54 6.36
N THR A 263 3.75 3.68 7.28
CA THR A 263 4.13 4.04 8.64
C THR A 263 5.31 3.24 9.18
N ASP A 264 6.01 3.83 10.15
CA ASP A 264 7.04 3.19 10.97
C ASP A 264 6.48 2.85 12.37
N PRO A 265 7.17 2.01 13.17
CA PRO A 265 6.78 1.77 14.55
C PRO A 265 6.60 3.08 15.33
N LYS A 266 5.55 3.14 16.17
CA LYS A 266 5.12 4.32 16.96
C LYS A 266 4.51 5.49 16.17
N ASP A 267 4.40 5.42 14.85
CA ASP A 267 3.60 6.37 14.09
C ASP A 267 2.11 6.25 14.44
N ILE A 268 1.33 7.30 14.16
CA ILE A 268 -0.09 7.38 14.50
C ILE A 268 -0.96 7.08 13.28
N VAL A 269 -1.85 6.08 13.41
CA VAL A 269 -2.83 5.70 12.40
C VAL A 269 -4.24 6.13 12.82
N LEU A 270 -4.93 6.86 11.95
CA LEU A 270 -6.33 7.25 12.14
C LEU A 270 -7.25 6.39 11.27
N ASP A 271 -8.30 5.86 11.89
CA ASP A 271 -9.44 5.28 11.18
C ASP A 271 -10.73 5.85 11.77
N CYS A 272 -11.39 6.72 11.00
CA CYS A 272 -12.63 7.37 11.40
C CYS A 272 -13.90 6.66 10.88
N PHE A 273 -13.74 5.43 10.38
CA PHE A 273 -14.80 4.50 9.99
C PHE A 273 -14.46 3.12 10.57
N ALA A 274 -14.14 3.08 11.86
CA ALA A 274 -13.38 1.98 12.44
C ALA A 274 -14.13 0.63 12.42
N GLY A 275 -15.47 0.62 12.40
CA GLY A 275 -16.26 -0.61 12.32
C GLY A 275 -15.88 -1.63 13.41
N SER A 276 -15.37 -2.80 13.01
CA SER A 276 -14.90 -3.83 13.95
C SER A 276 -13.49 -3.60 14.52
N GLY A 277 -12.84 -2.48 14.17
CA GLY A 277 -11.51 -2.10 14.63
C GLY A 277 -10.35 -2.87 14.00
N THR A 278 -10.50 -3.38 12.77
CA THR A 278 -9.42 -4.14 12.08
C THR A 278 -8.13 -3.33 11.97
N THR A 279 -8.21 -2.03 11.65
CA THR A 279 -7.05 -1.13 11.58
C THR A 279 -6.30 -1.06 12.90
N GLY A 280 -7.02 -0.97 14.04
CA GLY A 280 -6.39 -0.98 15.36
C GLY A 280 -5.74 -2.31 15.71
N ARG A 281 -6.33 -3.45 15.28
CA ARG A 281 -5.73 -4.78 15.47
C ARG A 281 -4.39 -4.87 14.73
N ALA A 282 -4.34 -4.41 13.48
CA ALA A 282 -3.10 -4.32 12.72
C ALA A 282 -2.07 -3.39 13.40
N CYS A 283 -2.51 -2.25 13.94
CA CYS A 283 -1.62 -1.32 14.66
C CYS A 283 -1.01 -1.96 15.92
N VAL A 284 -1.79 -2.70 16.71
CA VAL A 284 -1.30 -3.43 17.89
C VAL A 284 -0.24 -4.46 17.49
N ASN A 285 -0.53 -5.30 16.49
CA ASN A 285 0.42 -6.32 16.01
C ASN A 285 1.74 -5.71 15.53
N LEU A 286 1.65 -4.52 14.95
CA LEU A 286 2.77 -3.82 14.35
C LEU A 286 3.40 -2.77 15.27
N ASN A 287 2.98 -2.61 16.52
CA ASN A 287 3.50 -1.57 17.43
C ASN A 287 3.39 -0.13 16.86
N ARG A 288 2.20 0.22 16.37
CA ARG A 288 1.79 1.57 15.93
C ARG A 288 0.72 2.12 16.88
N HIS A 289 0.70 3.44 17.03
CA HIS A 289 -0.38 4.09 17.77
C HIS A 289 -1.63 4.20 16.89
N TYR A 290 -2.82 4.13 17.49
CA TYR A 290 -4.06 4.25 16.74
C TYR A 290 -5.09 5.18 17.37
N LEU A 291 -5.91 5.77 16.51
CA LEU A 291 -7.14 6.50 16.84
C LEU A 291 -8.28 5.90 16.02
N LEU A 292 -9.15 5.13 16.70
CA LEU A 292 -10.34 4.54 16.07
C LEU A 292 -11.58 5.34 16.45
N VAL A 293 -12.45 5.61 15.48
CA VAL A 293 -13.72 6.31 15.68
C VAL A 293 -14.84 5.62 14.92
N ASP A 294 -15.94 5.34 15.62
CA ASP A 294 -17.17 4.86 15.00
C ASP A 294 -18.39 5.23 15.87
N LYS A 295 -19.60 5.26 15.31
CA LYS A 295 -20.83 5.46 16.08
C LYS A 295 -21.31 4.18 16.76
N ASN A 296 -20.97 3.02 16.23
CA ASN A 296 -21.48 1.74 16.69
C ASN A 296 -20.70 1.23 17.92
N LYS A 297 -21.40 1.10 19.05
CA LYS A 297 -20.83 0.59 20.32
C LYS A 297 -20.36 -0.87 20.23
N LYS A 298 -21.07 -1.71 19.46
CA LYS A 298 -20.74 -3.13 19.27
C LYS A 298 -19.36 -3.30 18.64
N GLY A 299 -18.99 -2.43 17.70
CA GLY A 299 -17.67 -2.42 17.06
C GLY A 299 -16.54 -2.27 18.07
N LYS A 300 -16.70 -1.33 19.02
CA LYS A 300 -15.76 -1.11 20.12
C LYS A 300 -15.62 -2.33 21.03
N GLU A 301 -16.73 -2.93 21.43
CA GLU A 301 -16.73 -4.12 22.31
C GLU A 301 -15.97 -5.28 21.65
N LEU A 302 -16.33 -5.60 20.40
CA LEU A 302 -15.66 -6.63 19.61
C LEU A 302 -14.17 -6.37 19.41
N PHE A 303 -13.79 -5.11 19.19
CA PHE A 303 -12.39 -4.72 19.08
C PHE A 303 -11.62 -5.03 20.36
N PHE A 304 -12.08 -4.56 21.53
CA PHE A 304 -11.40 -4.79 22.80
C PHE A 304 -11.34 -6.27 23.19
N ASP A 305 -12.38 -7.04 22.88
CA ASP A 305 -12.37 -8.49 23.10
C ASP A 305 -11.37 -9.21 22.20
N SER A 306 -11.23 -8.75 20.95
CA SER A 306 -10.27 -9.34 20.00
C SER A 306 -8.81 -9.13 20.42
N ILE A 307 -8.46 -7.92 20.91
CA ILE A 307 -7.08 -7.63 21.33
C ILE A 307 -6.74 -8.32 22.65
N LYS A 308 -7.71 -8.46 23.58
CA LYS A 308 -7.50 -9.22 24.84
C LYS A 308 -7.16 -10.67 24.57
N LYS A 309 -7.88 -11.31 23.64
CA LYS A 309 -7.60 -12.70 23.23
C LYS A 309 -6.19 -12.83 22.62
N SER A 310 -5.78 -11.89 21.78
CA SER A 310 -4.45 -11.89 21.16
C SER A 310 -3.32 -11.71 22.19
N LEU A 311 -3.49 -10.78 23.13
CA LEU A 311 -2.50 -10.53 24.19
C LEU A 311 -2.41 -11.70 25.17
N ALA A 312 -3.53 -12.32 25.52
CA ALA A 312 -3.56 -13.50 26.37
C ALA A 312 -2.87 -14.71 25.72
N TYR A 313 -3.04 -14.89 24.40
CA TYR A 313 -2.35 -15.94 23.65
C TYR A 313 -0.82 -15.75 23.67
N ASN A 314 -0.35 -14.52 23.41
CA ASN A 314 1.08 -14.19 23.38
C ASN A 314 1.77 -14.25 24.75
N LEU A 315 1.02 -14.32 25.86
CA LEU A 315 1.57 -14.51 27.21
C LEU A 315 1.73 -15.99 27.59
N ILE A 316 1.12 -16.90 26.83
CA ILE A 316 1.08 -18.34 27.10
C ILE A 316 2.00 -19.12 26.14
N THR A 317 2.46 -18.50 25.06
CA THR A 317 3.42 -19.02 24.07
C THR A 317 4.75 -18.30 24.15
#